data_AF-A0AA87Z012-F1
#
_entry.id   AF-A0AA87Z012-F1
#
_cell.length_a   1.000
_cell.length_b   1.000
_cell.length_c   1.000
_cell.angle_alpha   90.00
_cell.angle_beta   90.00
_cell.angle_gamma   90.00
#
_symmetry.space_group_name_H-M   'P 1'
#
loop_
_entity.id
_entity.type
_entity.pdbx_description
1 polymer ?
#
loop_
_entity_poly.entity_id
_entity_poly.type
_entity_poly.pdbx_seq_one_letter_code
_entity_poly.pdbx_strand_id
1 'polypeptide(L)'
;MDPAQVAEDRGSITSFYKSKPLLFDGTRRTVSLSAWLYDTELIFRTSHIVERLQVPLASRCLVADARLWWMTHGERALPDHTWAHFRALVIARYGPIPEEGAGEPYRDPEIYRDMQHRRYQSFVANWRAYPQESVGHYCRRFQEAMLPHIPQNIPNPEMQALVILHNGLPPQLRQYVAEPMLGMTVGDMIADIIEAEMVSHAMQAGVEAEADGQDAADDIDAH
;
A
#
# COMPACT_ATOMS: atom_id res chain seq x y z
N MET A 1 41.01 8.18 -1.76
CA MET A 1 40.87 6.93 -0.99
C MET A 1 42.10 6.08 -1.22
N ASP A 2 42.61 5.42 -0.18
CA ASP A 2 43.68 4.45 -0.27
C ASP A 2 43.25 3.26 -1.16
N PRO A 3 44.06 2.82 -2.15
CA PRO A 3 43.78 1.63 -2.96
C PRO A 3 43.46 0.36 -2.14
N ALA A 4 44.11 0.19 -0.98
CA ALA A 4 43.82 -0.94 -0.09
C ALA A 4 42.41 -0.85 0.49
N GLN A 5 41.96 0.35 0.82
CA GLN A 5 40.63 0.61 1.35
C GLN A 5 39.54 0.29 0.33
N VAL A 6 39.75 0.66 -0.94
CA VAL A 6 38.81 0.39 -2.03
C VAL A 6 38.69 -1.11 -2.30
N ALA A 7 39.80 -1.85 -2.22
CA ALA A 7 39.80 -3.30 -2.40
C ALA A 7 39.04 -4.03 -1.27
N GLU A 8 39.25 -3.62 -0.01
CA GLU A 8 38.51 -4.12 1.15
C GLU A 8 37.01 -3.85 0.99
N ASP A 9 36.63 -2.61 0.68
CA ASP A 9 35.23 -2.21 0.54
C ASP A 9 34.53 -3.02 -0.56
N ARG A 10 35.19 -3.22 -1.70
CA ARG A 10 34.65 -4.04 -2.80
C ARG A 10 34.44 -5.49 -2.37
N GLY A 11 35.34 -6.05 -1.56
CA GLY A 11 35.22 -7.38 -0.98
C GLY A 11 33.99 -7.49 -0.07
N SER A 12 33.86 -6.56 0.88
CA SER A 12 32.73 -6.49 1.82
C SER A 12 31.39 -6.33 1.10
N ILE A 13 31.31 -5.42 0.12
CA ILE A 13 30.09 -5.20 -0.68
C ILE A 13 29.70 -6.49 -1.44
N THR A 14 30.69 -7.16 -2.04
CA THR A 14 30.44 -8.42 -2.76
C THR A 14 29.95 -9.53 -1.83
N SER A 15 30.53 -9.65 -0.64
CA SER A 15 30.12 -10.64 0.37
C SER A 15 28.70 -10.38 0.88
N PHE A 16 28.36 -9.11 1.11
CA PHE A 16 27.04 -8.69 1.54
C PHE A 16 25.97 -9.13 0.53
N TYR A 17 26.12 -8.81 -0.75
CA TYR A 17 25.14 -9.19 -1.76
C TYR A 17 25.10 -10.69 -2.05
N LYS A 18 26.23 -11.41 -1.92
CA LYS A 18 26.25 -12.89 -2.02
C LYS A 18 25.41 -13.55 -0.93
N SER A 19 25.31 -12.93 0.24
CA SER A 19 24.50 -13.42 1.36
C SER A 19 22.99 -13.24 1.16
N LYS A 20 22.56 -12.55 0.08
CA LYS A 20 21.14 -12.29 -0.25
C LYS A 20 20.37 -11.69 0.93
N PRO A 21 20.74 -10.47 1.37
CA PRO A 21 20.13 -9.85 2.54
C PRO A 21 18.62 -9.69 2.35
N LEU A 22 17.86 -9.85 3.43
CA LEU A 22 16.44 -9.61 3.42
C LEU A 22 16.13 -8.14 3.03
N LEU A 23 15.03 -7.95 2.31
CA LEU A 23 14.50 -6.63 2.00
C LEU A 23 13.46 -6.24 3.04
N PHE A 24 13.37 -4.94 3.34
CA PHE A 24 12.40 -4.40 4.28
C PHE A 24 11.56 -3.30 3.61
N ASP A 25 10.26 -3.52 3.54
CA ASP A 25 9.30 -2.67 2.83
C ASP A 25 8.67 -1.57 3.70
N GLY A 26 8.93 -1.59 5.02
CA GLY A 26 8.29 -0.70 5.98
C GLY A 26 7.05 -1.29 6.64
N THR A 27 6.77 -2.58 6.47
CA THR A 27 5.67 -3.24 7.19
C THR A 27 5.91 -3.24 8.70
N ARG A 28 4.96 -2.70 9.47
CA ARG A 28 4.97 -2.67 10.94
C ARG A 28 4.68 -4.02 11.61
N ARG A 29 4.95 -5.13 10.92
CA ARG A 29 4.89 -6.45 11.53
C ARG A 29 6.18 -6.60 12.35
N THR A 30 6.06 -6.66 13.67
CA THR A 30 7.21 -6.80 14.60
C THR A 30 8.15 -7.92 14.16
N VAL A 31 7.58 -9.02 13.67
CA VAL A 31 8.32 -10.18 13.16
C VAL A 31 9.16 -9.83 11.92
N SER A 32 8.59 -9.10 10.96
CA SER A 32 9.28 -8.71 9.72
C SER A 32 10.45 -7.76 9.99
N LEU A 33 10.25 -6.75 10.84
CA LEU A 33 11.34 -5.84 11.22
C LEU A 33 12.44 -6.57 12.00
N SER A 34 12.06 -7.41 12.97
CA SER A 34 13.02 -8.14 13.80
C SER A 34 13.83 -9.15 12.97
N ALA A 35 13.18 -9.86 12.04
CA ALA A 35 13.84 -10.79 11.14
C ALA A 35 14.84 -10.06 10.22
N TRP A 36 14.45 -8.91 9.66
CA TRP A 36 15.33 -8.11 8.81
C TRP A 36 16.54 -7.57 9.56
N LEU A 37 16.34 -7.01 10.77
CA LEU A 37 17.44 -6.50 11.61
C LEU A 37 18.41 -7.62 11.98
N TYR A 38 17.89 -8.77 12.41
CA TYR A 38 18.69 -9.93 12.78
C TYR A 38 19.52 -10.45 11.61
N ASP A 39 18.90 -10.63 10.44
CA ASP A 39 19.58 -11.08 9.22
C ASP A 39 20.70 -10.11 8.80
N THR A 40 20.41 -8.82 8.80
CA THR A 40 21.38 -7.78 8.45
C THR A 40 22.57 -7.77 9.41
N GLU A 41 22.34 -7.84 10.72
CA GLU A 41 23.39 -7.90 11.74
C GLU A 41 24.21 -9.20 11.67
N LEU A 42 23.56 -10.32 11.32
CA LEU A 42 24.23 -11.60 11.10
C LEU A 42 25.16 -11.53 9.89
N ILE A 43 24.72 -10.93 8.78
CA ILE A 43 25.55 -10.72 7.59
C ILE A 43 26.73 -9.81 7.91
N PHE A 44 26.51 -8.72 8.66
CA PHE A 44 27.61 -7.83 9.06
C PHE A 44 28.70 -8.57 9.82
N ARG A 45 28.30 -9.44 10.76
CA ARG A 45 29.25 -10.23 11.56
C ARG A 45 29.96 -11.30 10.74
N THR A 46 29.22 -12.07 9.93
CA THR A 46 29.76 -13.22 9.18
C THR A 46 30.57 -12.81 7.95
N SER A 47 30.24 -11.68 7.33
CA SER A 47 30.97 -11.11 6.18
C SER A 47 32.00 -10.06 6.59
N HIS A 48 32.23 -9.86 7.89
CA HIS A 48 33.16 -8.85 8.43
C HIS A 48 32.96 -7.46 7.81
N ILE A 49 31.70 -7.00 7.75
CA ILE A 49 31.35 -5.69 7.20
C ILE A 49 31.76 -4.60 8.19
N VAL A 50 32.74 -3.80 7.78
CA VAL A 50 33.22 -2.61 8.48
C VAL A 50 32.10 -1.58 8.70
N GLU A 51 32.15 -0.88 9.84
CA GLU A 51 31.08 0.02 10.30
C GLU A 51 30.68 1.09 9.26
N ARG A 52 31.66 1.71 8.60
CA ARG A 52 31.43 2.73 7.56
C ARG A 52 30.55 2.24 6.39
N LEU A 53 30.47 0.93 6.14
CA LEU A 53 29.68 0.34 5.07
C LEU A 53 28.32 -0.18 5.54
N GLN A 54 28.10 -0.34 6.84
CA GLN A 54 26.89 -0.99 7.37
C GLN A 54 25.63 -0.21 6.98
N VAL A 55 25.59 1.10 7.23
CA VAL A 55 24.42 1.94 6.89
C VAL A 55 24.21 2.05 5.37
N PRO A 56 25.22 2.35 4.54
CA PRO A 56 25.05 2.35 3.07
C PRO A 56 24.59 1.01 2.48
N LEU A 57 24.93 -0.12 3.10
CA LEU A 57 24.49 -1.44 2.64
C LEU A 57 23.07 -1.74 3.12
N ALA A 58 22.77 -1.57 4.40
CA ALA A 58 21.44 -1.82 4.94
C ALA A 58 20.36 -0.90 4.35
N SER A 59 20.67 0.39 4.13
CA SER A 59 19.75 1.33 3.50
C SER A 59 19.33 0.94 2.08
N ARG A 60 20.19 0.22 1.34
CA ARG A 60 19.86 -0.33 0.01
C ARG A 60 18.90 -1.51 0.07
N CYS A 61 18.77 -2.16 1.23
CA CYS A 61 17.79 -3.21 1.47
C CYS A 61 16.41 -2.67 1.88
N LEU A 62 16.30 -1.36 2.11
CA LEU A 62 15.00 -0.70 2.28
C LEU A 62 14.31 -0.58 0.91
N VAL A 63 13.04 -0.97 0.86
CA VAL A 63 12.18 -0.88 -0.32
C VAL A 63 10.86 -0.20 0.03
N ALA A 64 10.06 0.15 -0.98
CA ALA A 64 8.73 0.75 -0.81
C ALA A 64 8.71 1.93 0.19
N ASP A 65 7.86 1.88 1.22
CA ASP A 65 7.70 2.97 2.21
C ASP A 65 8.99 3.22 3.00
N ALA A 66 9.69 2.16 3.41
CA ALA A 66 10.95 2.29 4.13
C ALA A 66 12.01 3.04 3.32
N ARG A 67 12.09 2.77 2.02
CA ARG A 67 13.01 3.50 1.12
C ARG A 67 12.63 4.96 0.98
N LEU A 68 11.34 5.24 0.78
CA LEU A 68 10.85 6.60 0.64
C LEU A 68 11.12 7.43 1.90
N TRP A 69 10.83 6.87 3.08
CA TRP A 69 11.12 7.51 4.36
C TRP A 69 12.62 7.77 4.54
N TRP A 70 13.46 6.77 4.24
CA TRP A 70 14.91 6.90 4.38
C TRP A 70 15.48 8.04 3.54
N MET A 71 15.08 8.12 2.26
CA MET A 71 15.56 9.15 1.33
C MET A 71 15.05 10.57 1.66
N THR A 72 13.89 10.68 2.31
CA THR A 72 13.26 11.98 2.58
C THR A 72 13.58 12.52 3.97
N HIS A 73 13.75 11.65 4.96
CA HIS A 73 13.89 12.04 6.37
C HIS A 73 15.04 11.29 7.07
N GLY A 74 15.14 9.98 6.86
CA GLY A 74 16.04 9.12 7.63
C GLY A 74 17.51 9.50 7.50
N GLU A 75 17.98 9.77 6.27
CA GLU A 75 19.38 10.12 6.02
C GLU A 75 19.80 11.43 6.69
N ARG A 76 18.91 12.43 6.74
CA ARG A 76 19.16 13.73 7.38
C ARG A 76 19.10 13.66 8.90
N ALA A 77 18.33 12.71 9.43
CA ALA A 77 18.16 12.52 10.87
C ALA A 77 19.28 11.68 11.51
N LEU A 78 20.25 11.20 10.73
CA LEU A 78 21.31 10.32 11.20
C LEU A 78 22.59 11.11 11.53
N PRO A 79 22.90 11.39 12.81
CA PRO A 79 23.98 12.32 13.18
C PRO A 79 25.38 11.79 12.83
N ASP A 80 25.66 10.51 13.11
CA ASP A 80 27.03 9.96 13.03
C ASP A 80 27.19 8.86 11.98
N HIS A 81 26.17 8.63 11.15
CA HIS A 81 26.15 7.54 10.15
C HIS A 81 26.48 6.13 10.68
N THR A 82 26.33 5.90 12.00
CA THR A 82 26.59 4.60 12.63
C THR A 82 25.40 3.66 12.50
N TRP A 83 25.68 2.35 12.53
CA TRP A 83 24.64 1.33 12.53
C TRP A 83 23.70 1.46 13.74
N ALA A 84 24.23 1.76 14.91
CA ALA A 84 23.44 1.89 16.14
C ALA A 84 22.36 2.97 16.01
N HIS A 85 22.70 4.15 15.51
CA HIS A 85 21.75 5.24 15.30
C HIS A 85 20.75 4.92 14.17
N PHE A 86 21.23 4.33 13.07
CA PHE A 86 20.35 3.91 11.98
C PHE A 86 19.31 2.89 12.47
N ARG A 87 19.75 1.87 13.21
CA ARG A 87 18.89 0.85 13.82
C ARG A 87 17.86 1.49 14.76
N ALA A 88 18.27 2.44 15.60
CA ALA A 88 17.37 3.15 16.49
C ALA A 88 16.28 3.92 15.72
N LEU A 89 16.64 4.61 14.63
CA LEU A 89 15.68 5.33 13.78
C LEU A 89 14.68 4.38 13.10
N VAL A 90 15.16 3.26 12.54
CA VAL A 90 14.28 2.27 11.90
C VAL A 90 13.32 1.64 12.92
N ILE A 91 13.80 1.30 14.12
CA ILE A 91 12.95 0.78 15.20
C ILE A 91 11.95 1.82 15.67
N ALA A 92 12.35 3.08 15.84
CA ALA A 92 11.43 4.15 16.23
C ALA A 92 10.31 4.35 15.18
N ARG A 93 10.63 4.19 13.89
CA ARG A 93 9.68 4.37 12.79
C ARG A 93 8.75 3.17 12.59
N TYR A 94 9.30 1.96 12.63
CA TYR A 94 8.63 0.73 12.18
C TYR A 94 8.44 -0.33 13.27
N GLY A 95 9.04 -0.14 14.44
CA GLY A 95 8.91 -1.05 15.58
C GLY A 95 7.50 -1.10 16.17
N PRO A 96 7.25 -2.08 17.04
CA PRO A 96 5.97 -2.22 17.73
C PRO A 96 5.64 -0.94 18.51
N ILE A 97 4.36 -0.64 18.60
CA ILE A 97 3.85 0.37 19.51
C ILE A 97 4.02 -0.21 20.92
N PRO A 98 4.72 0.45 21.85
CA PRO A 98 4.71 0.04 23.25
C PRO A 98 3.25 -0.01 23.72
N GLU A 99 2.84 -1.10 24.39
CA GLU A 99 1.55 -1.10 25.09
C GLU A 99 1.51 0.09 26.07
N GLU A 100 0.34 0.72 26.16
CA GLU A 100 0.11 1.89 27.01
C GLU A 100 0.65 1.63 28.43
N GLY A 101 1.69 2.37 28.84
CA GLY A 101 2.26 2.28 30.19
C GLY A 101 3.79 2.38 30.29
N ALA A 102 4.54 2.23 29.20
CA ALA A 102 5.96 2.53 29.17
C ALA A 102 6.17 3.96 28.66
N GLY A 103 6.67 4.85 29.53
CA GLY A 103 6.79 6.31 29.32
C GLY A 103 7.09 6.74 27.88
N GLU A 104 6.32 7.72 27.40
CA GLU A 104 6.26 8.12 26.00
C GLU A 104 7.62 8.54 25.42
N PRO A 105 8.10 7.92 24.33
CA PRO A 105 8.88 8.68 23.37
C PRO A 105 7.88 9.55 22.60
N TYR A 106 7.93 10.87 22.84
CA TYR A 106 7.16 11.87 22.12
C TYR A 106 7.18 11.57 20.62
N ARG A 107 6.01 11.19 20.09
CA ARG A 107 5.79 10.98 18.65
C ARG A 107 5.12 12.22 18.10
N ASP A 108 5.71 12.82 17.07
CA ASP A 108 5.08 13.87 16.30
C ASP A 108 3.77 13.34 15.67
N PRO A 109 2.59 13.84 16.09
CA PRO A 109 1.29 13.39 15.58
C PRO A 109 1.13 13.62 14.08
N GLU A 110 1.82 14.61 13.51
CA GLU A 110 1.75 14.92 12.09
C GLU A 110 2.46 13.87 11.25
N ILE A 111 3.60 13.35 11.72
CA ILE A 111 4.35 12.29 11.04
C ILE A 111 3.54 10.98 10.98
N TYR A 112 2.76 10.68 12.01
CA TYR A 112 1.88 9.52 12.04
C TYR A 112 0.67 9.70 11.11
N ARG A 113 0.05 10.89 11.13
CA ARG A 113 -1.06 11.22 10.24
C ARG A 113 -0.64 11.17 8.77
N ASP A 114 0.53 11.72 8.45
CA ASP A 114 1.09 11.72 7.10
C ASP A 114 1.44 10.31 6.60
N MET A 115 1.96 9.44 7.46
CA MET A 115 2.20 8.03 7.11
C MET A 115 0.89 7.30 6.76
N GLN A 116 -0.12 7.42 7.63
CA GLN A 116 -1.42 6.77 7.40
C GLN A 116 -2.04 7.30 6.11
N HIS A 117 -1.91 8.60 5.86
CA HIS A 117 -2.37 9.24 4.62
C HIS A 117 -1.63 8.70 3.38
N ARG A 118 -0.30 8.60 3.39
CA ARG A 118 0.47 8.07 2.24
C ARG A 118 0.17 6.60 1.95
N ARG A 119 0.03 5.78 3.00
CA ARG A 119 -0.35 4.38 2.88
C ARG A 119 -1.75 4.23 2.28
N TYR A 120 -2.70 5.03 2.77
CA TYR A 120 -4.04 5.13 2.23
C TYR A 120 -4.05 5.54 0.75
N GLN A 121 -3.31 6.59 0.36
CA GLN A 121 -3.22 7.03 -1.03
C GLN A 121 -2.63 5.94 -1.95
N SER A 122 -1.64 5.17 -1.47
CA SER A 122 -1.05 4.06 -2.21
C SER A 122 -2.05 2.91 -2.41
N PHE A 123 -2.87 2.62 -1.39
CA PHE A 123 -3.97 1.67 -1.50
C PHE A 123 -5.02 2.15 -2.51
N VAL A 124 -5.45 3.41 -2.45
CA VAL A 124 -6.40 4.00 -3.40
C VAL A 124 -5.88 3.94 -4.84
N ALA A 125 -4.59 4.24 -5.06
CA ALA A 125 -3.97 4.18 -6.37
C ALA A 125 -3.95 2.77 -6.96
N ASN A 126 -3.54 1.77 -6.17
CA ASN A 126 -3.62 0.36 -6.56
C ASN A 126 -5.05 -0.08 -6.83
N TRP A 127 -6.01 0.40 -6.04
CA TRP A 127 -7.41 0.02 -6.16
C TRP A 127 -8.01 0.46 -7.49
N ARG A 128 -7.67 1.65 -7.96
CA ARG A 128 -8.12 2.20 -9.26
C ARG A 128 -7.51 1.49 -10.47
N ALA A 129 -6.53 0.59 -10.28
CA ALA A 129 -5.83 -0.08 -11.37
C ALA A 129 -6.48 -1.37 -11.88
N TYR A 130 -7.65 -1.78 -11.34
CA TYR A 130 -8.36 -3.01 -11.73
C TYR A 130 -9.68 -2.74 -12.48
N PRO A 131 -9.66 -2.17 -13.71
CA PRO A 131 -10.86 -1.77 -14.42
C PRO A 131 -11.72 -2.93 -14.97
N GLN A 132 -11.25 -4.17 -14.90
CA GLN A 132 -11.88 -5.35 -15.50
C GLN A 132 -12.39 -6.37 -14.46
N GLU A 133 -12.40 -6.01 -13.18
CA GLU A 133 -12.93 -6.89 -12.14
C GLU A 133 -14.46 -6.82 -12.08
N SER A 134 -15.13 -7.94 -11.76
CA SER A 134 -16.58 -7.94 -11.55
C SER A 134 -16.97 -7.14 -10.31
N VAL A 135 -18.16 -6.56 -10.33
CA VAL A 135 -18.65 -5.69 -9.24
C VAL A 135 -18.74 -6.45 -7.91
N GLY A 136 -19.20 -7.71 -7.94
CA GLY A 136 -19.23 -8.56 -6.75
C GLY A 136 -17.84 -8.82 -6.12
N HIS A 137 -16.80 -9.03 -6.95
CA HIS A 137 -15.44 -9.18 -6.45
C HIS A 137 -14.89 -7.86 -5.92
N TYR A 138 -15.19 -6.76 -6.62
CA TYR A 138 -14.86 -5.41 -6.18
C TYR A 138 -15.42 -5.10 -4.78
N CYS A 139 -16.71 -5.32 -4.56
CA CYS A 139 -17.37 -5.08 -3.27
C CYS A 139 -16.80 -5.95 -2.14
N ARG A 140 -16.63 -7.26 -2.38
CA ARG A 140 -16.04 -8.18 -1.40
C ARG A 140 -14.63 -7.75 -1.02
N ARG A 141 -13.80 -7.47 -2.01
CA ARG A 141 -12.41 -7.05 -1.77
C ARG A 141 -12.38 -5.72 -1.01
N PHE A 142 -13.29 -4.79 -1.30
CA PHE A 142 -13.36 -3.52 -0.58
C PHE A 142 -13.63 -3.76 0.91
N GLN A 143 -14.61 -4.61 1.23
CA GLN A 143 -14.95 -4.98 2.60
C GLN A 143 -13.80 -5.69 3.33
N GLU A 144 -13.13 -6.64 2.66
CA GLU A 144 -12.12 -7.49 3.29
C GLU A 144 -10.74 -6.83 3.38
N ALA A 145 -10.36 -6.04 2.37
CA ALA A 145 -8.99 -5.54 2.22
C ALA A 145 -8.86 -4.02 2.36
N MET A 146 -9.90 -3.24 2.08
CA MET A 146 -9.83 -1.77 2.10
C MET A 146 -10.43 -1.19 3.38
N LEU A 147 -11.66 -1.58 3.72
CA LEU A 147 -12.41 -1.04 4.85
C LEU A 147 -11.64 -1.10 6.18
N PRO A 148 -10.94 -2.20 6.54
CA PRO A 148 -10.17 -2.27 7.79
C PRO A 148 -8.94 -1.34 7.84
N HIS A 149 -8.53 -0.78 6.70
CA HIS A 149 -7.36 0.09 6.58
C HIS A 149 -7.70 1.56 6.44
N ILE A 150 -8.98 1.92 6.41
CA ILE A 150 -9.41 3.32 6.41
C ILE A 150 -9.10 3.91 7.79
N PRO A 151 -8.31 5.01 7.85
CA PRO A 151 -7.96 5.63 9.12
C PRO A 151 -9.22 6.08 9.88
N GLN A 152 -9.33 5.72 11.16
CA GLN A 152 -10.49 6.08 12.00
C GLN A 152 -10.36 7.46 12.66
N ASN A 153 -9.19 8.07 12.56
CA ASN A 153 -8.85 9.36 13.18
C ASN A 153 -8.99 10.55 12.22
N ILE A 154 -9.66 10.36 11.08
CA ILE A 154 -9.99 11.42 10.13
C ILE A 154 -11.43 11.89 10.36
N PRO A 155 -11.78 13.12 9.94
CA PRO A 155 -13.17 13.53 9.90
C PRO A 155 -13.99 12.58 9.00
N ASN A 156 -15.05 12.00 9.55
CA ASN A 156 -16.02 11.16 8.83
C ASN A 156 -15.38 9.98 8.06
N PRO A 157 -14.77 9.00 8.74
CA PRO A 157 -14.12 7.86 8.09
C PRO A 157 -15.08 7.03 7.23
N GLU A 158 -16.35 6.92 7.65
CA GLU A 158 -17.42 6.26 6.87
C GLU A 158 -17.66 6.96 5.54
N MET A 159 -17.79 8.29 5.55
CA MET A 159 -17.95 9.09 4.34
C MET A 159 -16.77 8.91 3.39
N GLN A 160 -15.56 8.84 3.94
CA GLN A 160 -14.36 8.58 3.14
C GLN A 160 -14.40 7.17 2.51
N ALA A 161 -14.90 6.17 3.24
CA ALA A 161 -15.11 4.82 2.72
C ALA A 161 -16.08 4.81 1.53
N LEU A 162 -17.24 5.46 1.67
CA LEU A 162 -18.23 5.59 0.60
C LEU A 162 -17.64 6.26 -0.65
N VAL A 163 -16.88 7.35 -0.47
CA VAL A 163 -16.25 8.07 -1.59
C VAL A 163 -15.24 7.19 -2.34
N ILE A 164 -14.47 6.35 -1.65
CA ILE A 164 -13.54 5.42 -2.30
C ILE A 164 -14.30 4.35 -3.06
N LEU A 165 -15.32 3.78 -2.41
CA LEU A 165 -16.15 2.73 -2.97
C LEU A 165 -16.83 3.23 -4.26
N HIS A 166 -17.49 4.38 -4.20
CA HIS A 166 -18.14 4.99 -5.37
C HIS A 166 -17.15 5.34 -6.50
N ASN A 167 -16.00 5.92 -6.17
CA ASN A 167 -15.00 6.31 -7.19
C ASN A 167 -14.24 5.13 -7.80
N GLY A 168 -14.25 3.96 -7.15
CA GLY A 168 -13.65 2.75 -7.72
C GLY A 168 -14.55 2.02 -8.72
N LEU A 169 -15.83 2.40 -8.80
CA LEU A 169 -16.75 1.79 -9.75
C LEU A 169 -16.39 2.15 -11.20
N PRO A 170 -16.65 1.24 -12.17
CA PRO A 170 -16.61 1.55 -13.58
C PRO A 170 -17.50 2.76 -13.92
N PRO A 171 -17.09 3.68 -14.81
CA PRO A 171 -17.88 4.86 -15.16
C PRO A 171 -19.31 4.53 -15.62
N GLN A 172 -19.48 3.40 -16.31
CA GLN A 172 -20.78 2.93 -16.82
C GLN A 172 -21.75 2.57 -15.70
N LEU A 173 -21.25 2.07 -14.57
CA LEU A 173 -22.07 1.68 -13.43
C LEU A 173 -22.33 2.87 -12.51
N ARG A 174 -21.36 3.78 -12.38
CA ARG A 174 -21.42 4.91 -11.45
C ARG A 174 -22.64 5.81 -11.67
N GLN A 175 -23.11 5.96 -12.90
CA GLN A 175 -24.31 6.76 -13.21
C GLN A 175 -25.62 6.19 -12.61
N TYR A 176 -25.61 4.91 -12.23
CA TYR A 176 -26.77 4.20 -11.68
C TYR A 176 -26.69 4.01 -10.16
N VAL A 177 -25.58 4.43 -9.53
CA VAL A 177 -25.36 4.30 -8.09
C VAL A 177 -25.51 5.69 -7.46
N ALA A 178 -26.17 5.75 -6.32
CA ALA A 178 -26.35 6.98 -5.57
C ALA A 178 -25.01 7.56 -5.11
N GLU A 179 -24.89 8.89 -5.21
CA GLU A 179 -23.72 9.60 -4.70
C GLU A 179 -23.59 9.40 -3.17
N PRO A 180 -22.36 9.22 -2.65
CA PRO A 180 -22.09 9.16 -1.23
C PRO A 180 -22.75 10.31 -0.45
N MET A 181 -23.44 9.98 0.65
CA MET A 181 -24.11 10.98 1.50
C MET A 181 -23.99 10.66 3.00
N LEU A 182 -24.10 11.70 3.83
CA LEU A 182 -24.06 11.56 5.28
C LEU A 182 -25.20 10.66 5.78
N GLY A 183 -24.85 9.67 6.61
CA GLY A 183 -25.81 8.72 7.19
C GLY A 183 -26.00 7.44 6.36
N MET A 184 -25.48 7.38 5.14
CA MET A 184 -25.37 6.14 4.37
C MET A 184 -24.26 5.26 4.95
N THR A 185 -24.46 3.95 4.95
CA THR A 185 -23.41 2.98 5.33
C THR A 185 -22.76 2.37 4.09
N VAL A 186 -21.55 1.83 4.25
CA VAL A 186 -20.90 1.02 3.20
C VAL A 186 -21.81 -0.15 2.76
N GLY A 187 -22.59 -0.72 3.67
CA GLY A 187 -23.54 -1.79 3.35
C GLY A 187 -24.64 -1.33 2.41
N ASP A 188 -25.22 -0.15 2.65
CA ASP A 188 -26.27 0.43 1.81
C ASP A 188 -25.75 0.69 0.39
N MET A 189 -24.57 1.27 0.27
CA MET A 189 -23.95 1.53 -1.04
C MET A 189 -23.61 0.23 -1.78
N ILE A 190 -23.16 -0.82 -1.09
CA ILE A 190 -22.91 -2.12 -1.72
C ILE A 190 -24.21 -2.73 -2.26
N ALA A 191 -25.32 -2.61 -1.53
CA ALA A 191 -26.61 -3.07 -2.01
C ALA A 191 -27.04 -2.31 -3.28
N ASP A 192 -26.89 -0.99 -3.28
CA ASP A 192 -27.20 -0.11 -4.42
C ASP A 192 -26.33 -0.44 -5.66
N ILE A 193 -25.04 -0.70 -5.44
CA ILE A 193 -24.11 -1.14 -6.48
C ILE A 193 -24.54 -2.47 -7.12
N ILE A 194 -25.01 -3.43 -6.32
CA ILE A 194 -25.47 -4.74 -6.80
C ILE A 194 -26.77 -4.57 -7.61
N GLU A 195 -27.69 -3.72 -7.16
CA GLU A 195 -28.92 -3.40 -7.88
C GLU A 195 -28.61 -2.72 -9.24
N ALA A 196 -27.69 -1.76 -9.25
CA ALA A 196 -27.22 -1.09 -10.46
C ALA A 196 -26.62 -2.06 -11.48
N GLU A 197 -25.87 -3.08 -11.03
CA GLU A 197 -25.30 -4.12 -11.92
C GLU A 197 -26.41 -4.91 -12.61
N MET A 198 -27.47 -5.28 -11.87
CA MET A 198 -28.63 -5.98 -12.43
C MET A 198 -29.37 -5.13 -13.49
N VAL A 199 -29.58 -3.84 -13.22
CA VAL A 199 -30.24 -2.91 -14.15
C VAL A 199 -29.39 -2.72 -15.42
N SER A 200 -28.09 -2.54 -15.27
CA SER A 200 -27.16 -2.40 -16.40
C SER A 200 -27.19 -3.63 -17.32
N HIS A 201 -27.19 -4.84 -16.76
CA HIS A 201 -27.28 -6.07 -17.56
C HIS A 201 -28.64 -6.23 -18.24
N ALA A 202 -29.74 -5.87 -17.58
CA ALA A 202 -31.07 -5.93 -18.18
C ALA A 202 -31.22 -4.96 -19.37
N MET A 203 -30.63 -3.76 -19.28
CA MET A 203 -30.61 -2.81 -20.40
C MET A 203 -29.79 -3.30 -21.58
N GLN A 204 -28.62 -3.91 -21.34
CA GLN A 204 -27.79 -4.49 -22.41
C GLN A 204 -28.50 -5.63 -23.15
N ALA A 205 -29.17 -6.53 -22.42
CA ALA A 205 -29.92 -7.64 -23.00
C ALA A 205 -31.15 -7.17 -23.82
N GLY A 206 -31.80 -6.08 -23.40
CA GLY A 206 -32.93 -5.50 -24.16
C GLY A 206 -32.50 -4.86 -25.48
N VAL A 207 -31.35 -4.17 -25.49
CA VAL A 207 -30.80 -3.55 -26.70
C VAL A 207 -30.32 -4.60 -27.71
N GLU A 208 -29.73 -5.70 -27.25
CA GLU A 208 -29.32 -6.82 -28.12
C GLU A 208 -30.53 -7.53 -28.74
N ALA A 209 -31.62 -7.71 -27.98
CA ALA A 209 -32.85 -8.33 -28.49
C ALA A 209 -33.60 -7.45 -29.52
N GLU A 210 -33.56 -6.12 -29.37
CA GLU A 210 -34.12 -5.19 -30.37
C GLU A 210 -33.27 -5.15 -31.66
N ALA A 211 -31.94 -5.25 -31.55
CA ALA A 211 -31.05 -5.30 -32.71
C ALA A 211 -31.25 -6.59 -33.55
N ASP A 212 -31.32 -7.76 -32.89
CA ASP A 212 -31.57 -9.05 -33.57
C ASP A 212 -32.99 -9.12 -34.18
N GLY A 213 -33.98 -8.44 -33.56
CA GLY A 213 -35.34 -8.35 -34.09
C GLY A 213 -35.48 -7.45 -35.33
N GLN A 214 -34.62 -6.43 -35.45
CA GLN A 214 -34.62 -5.50 -36.58
C GLN A 214 -33.94 -6.13 -37.83
N ASP A 215 -32.84 -6.86 -37.64
CA ASP A 215 -32.16 -7.59 -38.74
C ASP A 215 -33.04 -8.72 -39.29
N ALA A 216 -33.87 -9.36 -38.45
CA ALA A 216 -34.82 -10.38 -38.89
C ALA A 216 -36.05 -9.80 -39.63
N ALA A 217 -36.40 -8.53 -39.41
CA ALA A 217 -37.52 -7.87 -40.09
C ALA A 217 -37.12 -7.34 -41.47
N ASP A 218 -35.89 -6.82 -41.61
CA ASP A 218 -35.38 -6.33 -42.90
C ASP A 218 -35.11 -7.46 -43.92
N ASP A 219 -34.91 -8.70 -43.47
CA ASP A 219 -34.78 -9.88 -44.35
C ASP A 219 -36.13 -10.45 -44.84
N ILE A 220 -37.27 -10.04 -44.24
CA ILE A 220 -38.61 -10.52 -44.64
C ILE A 220 -39.23 -9.65 -45.73
N ASP A 221 -38.84 -8.37 -45.85
CA ASP A 221 -39.37 -7.44 -46.88
C ASP A 221 -38.57 -7.48 -48.22
N ALA A 222 -37.60 -8.40 -48.37
CA ALA A 222 -36.76 -8.53 -49.56
C ALA A 222 -37.15 -9.66 -50.55
N HIS A 223 -38.32 -10.30 -50.40
CA HIS A 223 -38.80 -11.38 -51.28
C HIS A 223 -40.20 -11.18 -51.86
#